data_AF-A0A534HV07-F1
#
_entry.id   AF-A0A534HV07-F1
#
_cell.length_a   1.000
_cell.length_b   1.000
_cell.length_c   1.000
_cell.angle_alpha   90.00
_cell.angle_beta   90.00
_cell.angle_gamma   90.00
#
_symmetry.space_group_name_H-M   'P 1'
#
loop_
_entity.id
_entity.type
_entity.pdbx_description
1 polymer ?
#
loop_
_entity_poly.entity_id
_entity_poly.type
_entity_poly.pdbx_seq_one_letter_code
_entity_poly.pdbx_strand_id
1 'polypeptide(L)'
;MSSTSSPRVQEQPVARIQEQVERVIEDLLASLPKTDQLSAEQRRGIIARYTAVLEGNFIYWMTGAWLAVKSDAARSKIVENLHEEVRDSHPNMMRKFAMAAGALPTTGDTMAVHQSLTDMRLFIGRLS
;
A
#
# COMPACT_ATOMS: atom_id res chain seq x y z
N MET A 1 -37.68 39.92 1.67
CA MET A 1 -37.74 38.44 1.58
C MET A 1 -36.40 37.97 1.05
N SER A 2 -35.51 37.56 1.96
CA SER A 2 -34.17 37.08 1.61
C SER A 2 -34.26 35.61 1.23
N SER A 3 -34.07 35.31 -0.06
CA SER A 3 -33.89 33.95 -0.53
C SER A 3 -32.43 33.55 -0.32
N THR A 4 -32.26 32.59 0.57
CA THR A 4 -31.01 31.92 0.93
C THR A 4 -30.28 31.37 -0.29
N SER A 5 -29.08 31.88 -0.54
CA SER A 5 -28.09 31.23 -1.38
C SER A 5 -27.61 29.95 -0.68
N SER A 6 -27.79 28.79 -1.32
CA SER A 6 -27.12 27.55 -0.91
C SER A 6 -25.60 27.74 -0.99
N PRO A 7 -24.83 27.40 0.06
CA PRO A 7 -23.38 27.36 -0.06
C PRO A 7 -23.00 26.12 -0.86
N ARG A 8 -22.78 26.30 -2.16
CA ARG A 8 -22.36 25.26 -3.10
C ARG A 8 -20.84 25.32 -3.28
N VAL A 9 -20.07 25.21 -2.19
CA VAL A 9 -18.60 25.31 -2.24
C VAL A 9 -18.01 24.50 -1.08
N GLN A 10 -17.55 23.25 -1.32
CA GLN A 10 -16.41 22.57 -0.65
C GLN A 10 -16.36 21.03 -0.76
N GLU A 11 -17.33 20.33 -1.37
CA GLU A 11 -17.27 18.86 -1.55
C GLU A 11 -16.45 18.37 -2.76
N GLN A 12 -16.03 19.28 -3.65
CA GLN A 12 -15.40 18.93 -4.93
C GLN A 12 -13.94 18.42 -4.88
N PRO A 13 -13.06 18.81 -3.92
CA PRO A 13 -11.67 18.37 -3.94
C PRO A 13 -11.50 16.88 -3.63
N VAL A 14 -12.22 16.37 -2.62
CA VAL A 14 -12.12 14.97 -2.20
C VAL A 14 -12.71 14.04 -3.26
N ALA A 15 -13.87 14.37 -3.81
CA ALA A 15 -14.50 13.59 -4.88
C ALA A 15 -13.59 13.46 -6.11
N ARG A 16 -12.94 14.56 -6.54
CA ARG A 16 -11.99 14.52 -7.68
C ARG A 16 -10.74 13.69 -7.38
N ILE A 17 -10.20 13.80 -6.16
CA ILE A 17 -9.06 12.96 -5.74
C ILE A 17 -9.47 11.49 -5.76
N GLN A 18 -10.65 11.17 -5.25
CA GLN A 18 -11.19 9.81 -5.27
C GLN A 18 -11.34 9.28 -6.70
N GLU A 19 -11.99 10.02 -7.61
CA GLU A 19 -12.13 9.64 -9.02
C GLU A 19 -10.77 9.45 -9.72
N GLN A 20 -9.75 10.24 -9.35
CA GLN A 20 -8.42 10.07 -9.89
C GLN A 20 -7.75 8.80 -9.35
N VAL A 21 -7.85 8.54 -8.05
CA VAL A 21 -7.30 7.33 -7.42
C VAL A 21 -7.96 6.08 -8.00
N GLU A 22 -9.29 6.08 -8.14
CA GLU A 22 -10.05 4.96 -8.72
C GLU A 22 -9.60 4.67 -10.16
N ARG A 23 -9.45 5.71 -11.00
CA ARG A 23 -8.93 5.53 -12.37
C ARG A 23 -7.52 4.95 -12.39
N VAL A 24 -6.61 5.45 -11.55
CA VAL A 24 -5.24 4.93 -11.47
C VAL A 24 -5.23 3.46 -11.01
N ILE A 25 -6.12 3.08 -10.09
CA ILE A 25 -6.28 1.70 -9.64
C ILE A 25 -6.74 0.81 -10.80
N GLU A 26 -7.79 1.20 -11.53
CA GLU A 26 -8.31 0.42 -12.66
C GLU A 26 -7.28 0.28 -13.78
N ASP A 27 -6.60 1.36 -14.15
CA ASP A 27 -5.53 1.33 -15.15
C ASP A 27 -4.39 0.40 -14.73
N LEU A 28 -3.99 0.45 -13.45
CA LEU A 28 -2.97 -0.43 -12.90
C LEU A 28 -3.42 -1.89 -12.94
N LEU A 29 -4.63 -2.20 -12.48
CA LEU A 29 -5.19 -3.55 -12.50
C LEU A 29 -5.28 -4.11 -13.92
N ALA A 30 -5.71 -3.28 -14.88
CA ALA A 30 -5.75 -3.65 -16.30
C ALA A 30 -4.36 -3.91 -16.90
N SER A 31 -3.31 -3.27 -16.37
CA SER A 31 -1.93 -3.48 -16.80
C SER A 31 -1.27 -4.76 -16.25
N LEU A 32 -1.85 -5.38 -15.23
CA LEU A 32 -1.28 -6.56 -14.60
C LEU A 32 -1.37 -7.78 -15.55
N PRO A 33 -0.33 -8.63 -15.58
CA PRO A 33 -0.36 -9.84 -16.39
C PRO A 33 -1.44 -10.81 -15.88
N LYS A 34 -2.10 -11.51 -16.81
CA LYS A 34 -3.04 -12.57 -16.43
C LYS A 34 -2.28 -13.72 -15.77
N THR A 35 -2.81 -14.23 -14.67
CA THR A 35 -2.10 -15.19 -13.81
C THR A 35 -1.85 -16.54 -14.50
N ASP A 36 -2.73 -16.93 -15.43
CA ASP A 36 -2.59 -18.12 -16.28
C ASP A 36 -1.48 -18.01 -17.32
N GLN A 37 -1.08 -16.79 -17.67
CA GLN A 37 0.00 -16.51 -18.64
C GLN A 37 1.39 -16.44 -17.98
N LEU A 38 1.47 -16.50 -16.65
CA LEU A 38 2.74 -16.42 -15.92
C LEU A 38 3.41 -17.79 -15.82
N SER A 39 4.70 -17.85 -16.15
CA SER A 39 5.54 -19.00 -15.85
C SER A 39 5.68 -19.18 -14.33
N ALA A 40 6.10 -20.38 -13.89
CA ALA A 40 6.36 -20.65 -12.48
C ALA A 40 7.41 -19.69 -11.89
N GLU A 41 8.45 -19.38 -12.67
CA GLU A 41 9.51 -18.44 -12.26
C GLU A 41 8.98 -17.01 -12.12
N GLN A 42 8.13 -16.55 -13.04
CA GLN A 42 7.52 -15.22 -12.95
C GLN A 42 6.63 -15.08 -11.71
N ARG A 43 5.78 -16.09 -11.43
CA ARG A 43 4.93 -16.11 -10.23
C ARG A 43 5.78 -16.07 -8.96
N ARG A 44 6.81 -16.92 -8.89
CA ARG A 44 7.77 -16.95 -7.79
C ARG A 44 8.43 -15.59 -7.59
N GLY A 45 8.89 -14.95 -8.67
CA GLY A 45 9.52 -13.63 -8.63
C GLY A 45 8.57 -12.53 -8.13
N ILE A 46 7.30 -12.56 -8.51
CA ILE A 46 6.28 -11.62 -8.00
C ILE A 46 6.11 -11.79 -6.50
N ILE A 47 5.90 -13.02 -6.01
CA ILE A 47 5.73 -13.29 -4.57
C ILE A 47 6.99 -12.88 -3.80
N ALA A 48 8.17 -13.22 -4.30
CA ALA A 48 9.44 -12.88 -3.67
C ALA A 48 9.64 -11.37 -3.56
N ARG A 49 9.41 -10.62 -4.64
CA ARG A 49 9.54 -9.15 -4.63
C ARG A 49 8.48 -8.47 -3.76
N TYR A 50 7.25 -8.96 -3.77
CA TYR A 50 6.19 -8.48 -2.88
C TYR A 50 6.56 -8.69 -1.40
N THR A 51 7.08 -9.87 -1.08
CA THR A 51 7.55 -10.21 0.27
C THR A 51 8.72 -9.31 0.70
N ALA A 52 9.71 -9.09 -0.18
CA ALA A 52 10.85 -8.21 0.08
C ALA A 52 10.42 -6.76 0.40
N VAL A 53 9.32 -6.32 -0.20
CA VAL A 53 8.76 -4.98 0.02
C VAL A 53 7.95 -4.93 1.30
N LEU A 54 7.01 -5.83 1.54
CA LEU A 54 6.05 -5.64 2.64
C LEU A 54 6.50 -6.22 3.99
N GLU A 55 7.12 -7.41 4.01
CA GLU A 55 7.42 -8.15 5.25
C GLU A 55 8.10 -7.26 6.31
N GLY A 56 9.07 -6.44 5.89
CA GLY A 56 9.82 -5.58 6.79
C GLY A 56 9.44 -4.10 6.78
N ASN A 57 8.46 -3.65 5.99
CA ASN A 57 8.23 -2.21 5.78
C ASN A 57 6.81 -1.73 6.09
N PHE A 58 5.79 -2.60 6.01
CA PHE A 58 4.40 -2.16 6.13
C PHE A 58 4.10 -1.46 7.46
N ILE A 59 4.53 -2.05 8.59
CA ILE A 59 4.36 -1.45 9.94
C ILE A 59 4.98 -0.05 10.01
N TYR A 60 6.18 0.14 9.47
CA TYR A 60 6.87 1.43 9.51
C TYR A 60 6.15 2.49 8.65
N TRP A 61 5.64 2.09 7.49
CA TRP A 61 4.86 3.00 6.64
C TRP A 61 3.54 3.41 7.30
N MET A 62 2.81 2.45 7.87
CA MET A 62 1.57 2.75 8.59
C MET A 62 1.82 3.60 9.83
N THR A 63 2.95 3.38 10.52
CA THR A 63 3.37 4.24 11.64
C THR A 63 3.70 5.66 11.18
N GLY A 64 4.42 5.82 10.06
CA GLY A 64 4.69 7.13 9.47
C GLY A 64 3.39 7.87 9.07
N ALA A 65 2.45 7.16 8.46
CA ALA A 65 1.13 7.70 8.14
C ALA A 65 0.36 8.10 9.41
N TRP A 66 0.40 7.29 10.47
CA TRP A 66 -0.22 7.61 11.76
C TRP A 66 0.34 8.88 12.40
N LEU A 67 1.65 9.10 12.30
CA LEU A 67 2.30 10.33 12.80
C LEU A 67 1.83 11.56 12.01
N ALA A 68 1.76 11.45 10.69
CA ALA A 68 1.45 12.57 9.80
C ALA A 68 -0.04 12.92 9.69
N VAL A 69 -0.94 11.95 9.90
CA VAL A 69 -2.37 12.16 9.65
C VAL A 69 -2.99 13.17 10.62
N LYS A 70 -3.76 14.12 10.06
CA LYS A 70 -4.43 15.18 10.84
C LYS A 70 -5.88 14.89 11.21
N SER A 71 -6.48 13.85 10.60
CA SER A 71 -7.85 13.43 10.89
C SER A 71 -7.86 12.36 11.97
N ASP A 72 -8.59 12.60 13.06
CA ASP A 72 -8.75 11.63 14.15
C ASP A 72 -9.45 10.34 13.70
N ALA A 73 -10.43 10.46 12.80
CA ALA A 73 -11.11 9.31 12.23
C ALA A 73 -10.14 8.43 11.43
N ALA A 74 -9.29 9.03 10.60
CA ALA A 74 -8.26 8.30 9.86
C ALA A 74 -7.18 7.75 10.79
N ARG A 75 -6.80 8.49 11.83
CA ARG A 75 -5.85 8.04 12.87
C ARG A 75 -6.35 6.76 13.56
N SER A 76 -7.63 6.69 13.94
CA SER A 76 -8.24 5.48 14.52
C SER A 76 -8.13 4.28 13.57
N LYS A 77 -8.45 4.47 12.28
CA LYS A 77 -8.39 3.41 11.27
C LYS A 77 -6.98 2.87 11.06
N ILE A 78 -5.98 3.74 11.08
CA ILE A 78 -4.58 3.32 10.96
C ILE A 78 -4.15 2.52 12.21
N VAL A 79 -4.58 2.93 13.41
CA VAL A 79 -4.30 2.19 14.65
C VAL A 79 -4.95 0.82 14.66
N GLU A 80 -6.22 0.72 14.24
CA GLU A 80 -6.92 -0.56 14.06
C GLU A 80 -6.12 -1.49 13.14
N ASN A 81 -5.69 -1.00 11.98
CA ASN A 81 -4.88 -1.78 11.04
C ASN A 81 -3.52 -2.20 11.61
N LEU A 82 -2.81 -1.30 12.30
CA LEU A 82 -1.54 -1.63 12.98
C LEU A 82 -1.73 -2.70 14.07
N HIS A 83 -2.83 -2.65 14.80
CA HIS A 83 -3.15 -3.68 15.81
C HIS A 83 -3.35 -5.04 15.17
N GLU A 84 -4.10 -5.13 14.07
CA GLU A 84 -4.29 -6.37 13.32
C GLU A 84 -2.96 -6.92 12.79
N GLU A 85 -2.17 -6.06 12.15
CA GLU A 85 -0.88 -6.40 11.56
C GLU A 85 0.07 -7.06 12.58
N VAL A 86 0.14 -6.48 13.80
CA VAL A 86 0.99 -6.97 14.88
C VAL A 86 0.38 -8.19 15.58
N ARG A 87 -0.91 -8.14 15.94
CA ARG A 87 -1.58 -9.21 16.71
C ARG A 87 -1.57 -10.52 15.95
N ASP A 88 -1.91 -10.49 14.67
CA ASP A 88 -2.01 -11.70 13.87
C ASP A 88 -0.66 -12.05 13.21
N SER A 89 0.39 -11.26 13.49
CA SER A 89 1.75 -11.46 13.00
C SER A 89 1.81 -11.55 11.47
N HIS A 90 1.19 -10.59 10.80
CA HIS A 90 1.07 -10.55 9.33
C HIS A 90 2.43 -10.63 8.62
N PRO A 91 3.52 -9.99 9.10
CA PRO A 91 4.85 -10.21 8.53
C PRO A 91 5.29 -11.68 8.55
N ASN A 92 5.03 -12.38 9.66
CA ASN A 92 5.35 -13.80 9.78
C ASN A 92 4.42 -14.67 8.92
N MET A 93 3.14 -14.31 8.81
CA MET A 93 2.21 -15.00 7.90
C MET A 93 2.69 -14.89 6.45
N MET A 94 3.10 -13.68 6.01
CA MET A 94 3.66 -13.46 4.68
C MET A 94 4.95 -14.25 4.47
N ARG A 95 5.86 -14.27 5.46
CA ARG A 95 7.09 -15.06 5.37
C ARG A 95 6.79 -16.54 5.22
N LYS A 96 5.88 -17.10 6.03
CA LYS A 96 5.46 -18.51 5.92
C LYS A 96 4.84 -18.81 4.56
N PHE A 97 4.02 -17.91 4.03
CA PHE A 97 3.46 -18.03 2.69
C PHE A 97 4.56 -18.06 1.62
N ALA A 98 5.51 -17.13 1.67
CA ALA A 98 6.64 -17.08 0.74
C ALA A 98 7.51 -18.34 0.83
N MET A 99 7.75 -18.86 2.04
CA MET A 99 8.45 -20.13 2.25
C MET A 99 7.71 -21.31 1.60
N ALA A 100 6.41 -21.44 1.88
CA ALA A 100 5.58 -22.51 1.32
C ALA A 100 5.49 -22.44 -0.21
N ALA A 101 5.53 -21.24 -0.77
CA ALA A 101 5.54 -21.00 -2.22
C ALA A 101 6.92 -21.18 -2.88
N GLY A 102 7.97 -21.51 -2.12
CA GLY A 102 9.34 -21.57 -2.66
C GLY A 102 9.85 -20.22 -3.18
N ALA A 103 9.36 -19.13 -2.59
CA ALA A 103 9.49 -17.76 -3.07
C ALA A 103 10.07 -16.81 -2.01
N LEU A 104 10.93 -17.32 -1.12
CA LEU A 104 11.71 -16.44 -0.25
C LEU A 104 12.54 -15.46 -1.10
N PRO A 105 12.60 -14.17 -0.72
CA PRO A 105 13.39 -13.18 -1.47
C PRO A 105 14.85 -13.59 -1.60
N THR A 106 15.36 -13.56 -2.83
CA THR A 106 16.80 -13.61 -3.08
C THR A 106 17.42 -12.22 -3.04
N THR A 107 18.75 -12.12 -3.04
CA THR A 107 19.44 -10.83 -3.23
C THR A 107 19.01 -10.13 -4.52
N GLY A 108 18.80 -10.90 -5.60
CA GLY A 108 18.32 -10.34 -6.87
C GLY A 108 16.92 -9.74 -6.76
N ASP A 109 16.01 -10.42 -6.07
CA ASP A 109 14.65 -9.92 -5.84
C ASP A 109 14.65 -8.62 -5.01
N THR A 110 15.44 -8.58 -3.94
CA THR A 110 15.60 -7.39 -3.09
C THR A 110 16.20 -6.22 -3.87
N MET A 111 17.20 -6.46 -4.71
CA MET A 111 17.80 -5.42 -5.56
C MET A 111 16.83 -4.90 -6.62
N ALA A 112 16.02 -5.78 -7.21
CA ALA A 112 15.03 -5.40 -8.22
C ALA A 112 13.99 -4.39 -7.70
N VAL A 113 13.70 -4.39 -6.40
CA VAL A 113 12.73 -3.46 -5.77
C VAL A 113 13.39 -2.35 -4.97
N HIS A 114 14.71 -2.34 -4.85
CA HIS A 114 15.44 -1.46 -3.93
C HIS A 114 15.15 0.02 -4.16
N GLN A 115 15.12 0.45 -5.43
CA GLN A 115 14.87 1.85 -5.76
C GLN A 115 13.45 2.27 -5.37
N SER A 116 12.42 1.53 -5.81
CA SER A 116 11.03 1.83 -5.46
C SER A 116 10.78 1.80 -3.95
N LEU A 117 11.42 0.87 -3.24
CA LEU A 117 11.38 0.79 -1.78
C LEU A 117 12.04 2.03 -1.13
N THR A 118 13.16 2.50 -1.68
CA THR A 118 13.82 3.72 -1.22
C THR A 118 12.96 4.95 -1.46
N ASP A 119 12.35 5.07 -2.63
CA ASP A 119 11.45 6.16 -2.99
C ASP A 119 10.25 6.22 -2.03
N MET A 120 9.68 5.06 -1.69
CA MET A 120 8.58 4.96 -0.72
C MET A 120 9.01 5.39 0.69
N ARG A 121 10.20 4.99 1.14
CA ARG A 121 10.76 5.43 2.44
C ARG A 121 10.95 6.94 2.48
N LEU A 122 11.50 7.53 1.42
CA LEU A 122 11.67 8.98 1.30
C LEU A 122 10.32 9.71 1.26
N PHE A 123 9.32 9.16 0.57
CA PHE A 123 7.97 9.70 0.55
C PHE A 123 7.35 9.72 1.95
N ILE A 124 7.34 8.58 2.66
CA ILE A 124 6.82 8.49 4.02
C ILE A 124 7.56 9.45 4.96
N GLY A 125 8.88 9.55 4.85
CA GLY A 125 9.69 10.46 5.67
C GLY A 125 9.42 11.96 5.45
N ARG A 126 8.67 12.33 4.41
CA ARG A 126 8.26 13.71 4.10
C ARG A 126 6.80 14.02 4.42
N LEU A 127 6.06 13.07 5.00
CA LEU A 127 4.64 13.27 5.33
C LEU A 127 4.43 14.17 6.56
N SER A 128 5.43 14.28 7.44
CA SER A 128 5.41 15.07 8.68
C SER A 128 5.97 16.47 8.52
#